data_AF-A0A1I7CW30-F1
#
_entry.id   AF-A0A1I7CW30-F1
#
_cell.length_a   1.000
_cell.length_b   1.000
_cell.length_c   1.000
_cell.angle_alpha   90.00
_cell.angle_beta   90.00
_cell.angle_gamma   90.00
#
_symmetry.space_group_name_H-M   'P 1'
#
loop_
_entity.id
_entity.type
_entity.pdbx_description
1 polymer ?
#
loop_
_entity_poly.entity_id
_entity_poly.type
_entity_poly.pdbx_seq_one_letter_code
_entity_poly.pdbx_strand_id
1 'polypeptide(L)'
;MDLQYFRSQGERPENLDLFTCLSIGKYSFFILADGYGDSSEEDINHYLQEICLKLINPHQKSELSDVLKDTIPERAWMSILIAKVSKNEIEVCSIGDCRAYINERLITSDDSLAWQNLSKRKCFGDVAKLVAHHPLRHKLTDSMTPQRRKGIIKKREAIYNGDTIIFCTDGIWPIFHEDICSGSFSVKDIDVKTEDNSLAVSIML
;
A
#
# COMPACT_ATOMS: atom_id res chain seq x y z
N MET A 1 -11.47 -11.32 -11.84
CA MET A 1 -10.41 -10.34 -11.56
C MET A 1 -10.34 -9.28 -12.66
N ASP A 2 -11.07 -8.20 -12.47
CA ASP A 2 -10.94 -6.95 -13.21
C ASP A 2 -9.98 -6.03 -12.44
N LEU A 3 -8.96 -5.47 -13.11
CA LEU A 3 -7.93 -4.63 -12.50
C LEU A 3 -8.02 -3.23 -13.10
N GLN A 4 -8.15 -2.23 -12.23
CA GLN A 4 -8.16 -0.82 -12.58
C GLN A 4 -7.13 -0.10 -11.71
N TYR A 5 -6.44 0.89 -12.28
CA TYR A 5 -5.52 1.70 -11.50
C TYR A 5 -5.53 3.15 -11.98
N PHE A 6 -5.21 4.04 -11.06
CA PHE A 6 -5.00 5.46 -11.27
C PHE A 6 -3.62 5.80 -10.73
N ARG A 7 -2.84 6.56 -11.50
CA ARG A 7 -1.54 7.09 -11.09
C ARG A 7 -1.44 8.53 -11.58
N SER A 8 -1.16 9.45 -10.67
CA SER A 8 -0.95 10.87 -10.97
C SER A 8 0.32 11.38 -10.30
N GLN A 9 1.08 12.20 -11.03
CA GLN A 9 2.25 12.89 -10.50
C GLN A 9 1.87 14.09 -9.63
N GLY A 10 0.68 14.67 -9.85
CA GLY A 10 0.32 15.95 -9.24
C GLY A 10 1.26 17.06 -9.70
N GLU A 11 1.70 17.90 -8.75
CA GLU A 11 2.63 19.02 -9.00
C GLU A 11 4.09 18.69 -8.68
N ARG A 12 4.36 17.47 -8.20
CA ARG A 12 5.72 17.02 -7.87
C ARG A 12 6.60 16.93 -9.14
N PRO A 13 7.93 17.08 -9.02
CA PRO A 13 8.84 16.97 -10.17
C PRO A 13 8.94 15.55 -10.75
N GLU A 14 8.72 14.54 -9.92
CA GLU A 14 8.77 13.12 -10.27
C GLU A 14 7.62 12.39 -9.58
N ASN A 15 7.23 11.24 -10.12
CA ASN A 15 6.20 10.40 -9.54
C ASN A 15 6.82 9.18 -8.87
N LEU A 16 6.95 9.25 -7.55
CA LEU A 16 7.56 8.18 -6.76
C LEU A 16 6.55 7.12 -6.31
N ASP A 17 5.27 7.27 -6.66
CA ASP A 17 4.24 6.28 -6.43
C ASP A 17 4.27 5.24 -7.54
N LEU A 18 4.76 4.04 -7.24
CA LEU A 18 4.91 2.96 -8.20
C LEU A 18 4.03 1.76 -7.90
N PHE A 19 3.51 1.16 -8.96
CA PHE A 19 2.71 -0.05 -8.91
C PHE A 19 3.26 -1.09 -9.86
N THR A 20 3.39 -2.31 -9.39
CA THR A 20 3.64 -3.48 -10.24
C THR A 20 2.75 -4.64 -9.83
N CYS A 21 2.41 -5.48 -10.80
CA CYS A 21 1.66 -6.71 -10.57
C CYS A 21 2.31 -7.87 -11.32
N LEU A 22 2.29 -9.05 -10.71
CA LEU A 22 2.80 -10.28 -11.31
C LEU A 22 1.91 -11.47 -10.96
N SER A 23 1.77 -12.41 -11.89
CA SER A 23 0.98 -13.63 -11.69
C SER A 23 1.88 -14.86 -11.76
N ILE A 24 1.85 -15.69 -10.71
CA ILE A 24 2.61 -16.95 -10.65
C ILE A 24 1.64 -18.08 -10.32
N GLY A 25 1.32 -18.90 -11.31
CA GLY A 25 0.39 -20.01 -11.17
C GLY A 25 -0.98 -19.53 -10.71
N LYS A 26 -1.37 -19.92 -9.48
CA LYS A 26 -2.67 -19.56 -8.88
C LYS A 26 -2.66 -18.31 -8.01
N TYR A 27 -1.52 -17.60 -7.97
CA TYR A 27 -1.35 -16.41 -7.14
C TYR A 27 -1.15 -15.18 -8.02
N SER A 28 -1.80 -14.08 -7.67
CA SER A 28 -1.50 -12.75 -8.19
C SER A 28 -0.88 -11.93 -7.07
N PHE A 29 0.21 -11.23 -7.36
CA PHE A 29 0.84 -10.31 -6.43
C PHE A 29 0.68 -8.89 -6.92
N PHE A 30 0.39 -7.99 -5.99
CA PHE A 30 0.23 -6.57 -6.20
C PHE A 30 1.18 -5.85 -5.26
N ILE A 31 2.02 -4.97 -5.80
CA ILE A 31 3.04 -4.28 -5.05
C ILE A 31 2.88 -2.79 -5.33
N LEU A 32 2.62 -2.02 -4.27
CA LEU A 32 2.54 -0.56 -4.29
C LEU A 32 3.67 0.01 -3.45
N ALA A 33 4.37 1.01 -3.99
CA ALA A 33 5.36 1.80 -3.29
C ALA A 33 5.00 3.28 -3.40
N ASP A 34 5.31 4.02 -2.34
CA ASP A 34 5.15 5.47 -2.23
C ASP A 34 6.49 6.00 -1.74
N GLY A 35 7.29 6.53 -2.67
CA GLY A 35 8.64 6.97 -2.40
C GLY A 35 8.72 8.42 -1.95
N TYR A 36 9.71 8.71 -1.11
CA TYR A 36 9.94 10.06 -0.59
C TYR A 36 11.42 10.34 -0.35
N GLY A 37 11.72 11.57 0.08
CA GLY A 37 13.10 12.00 0.38
C GLY A 37 13.95 12.13 -0.87
N ASP A 38 15.17 11.60 -0.82
CA ASP A 38 16.14 11.63 -1.93
C ASP A 38 16.01 10.43 -2.89
N SER A 39 14.88 9.72 -2.84
CA SER A 39 14.61 8.59 -3.73
C SER A 39 14.33 9.06 -5.16
N SER A 40 14.68 8.22 -6.14
CA SER A 40 14.28 8.40 -7.54
C SER A 40 13.28 7.31 -7.97
N GLU A 41 12.54 7.54 -9.05
CA GLU A 41 11.67 6.52 -9.66
C GLU A 41 12.48 5.28 -10.05
N GLU A 42 13.72 5.48 -10.53
CA GLU A 42 14.64 4.40 -10.90
C GLU A 42 15.00 3.51 -9.70
N ASP A 43 15.37 4.09 -8.56
CA ASP A 43 15.75 3.34 -7.36
C ASP A 43 14.56 2.51 -6.82
N ILE A 44 13.35 3.10 -6.82
CA ILE A 44 12.14 2.41 -6.37
C ILE A 44 11.80 1.28 -7.34
N ASN A 45 11.81 1.55 -8.65
CA ASN A 45 11.53 0.55 -9.67
C ASN A 45 12.52 -0.62 -9.62
N HIS A 46 13.82 -0.33 -9.43
CA HIS A 46 14.84 -1.35 -9.23
C HIS A 46 14.51 -2.25 -8.03
N TYR A 47 14.16 -1.64 -6.89
CA TYR A 47 13.75 -2.38 -5.70
C TYR A 47 12.52 -3.26 -5.93
N LEU A 48 11.50 -2.75 -6.64
CA LEU A 48 10.31 -3.52 -6.99
C LEU A 48 10.65 -4.72 -7.89
N GLN A 49 11.61 -4.59 -8.81
CA GLN A 49 12.09 -5.70 -9.63
C GLN A 49 12.78 -6.77 -8.80
N GLU A 50 13.60 -6.40 -7.81
CA GLU A 50 14.22 -7.38 -6.90
C GLU A 50 13.18 -8.17 -6.10
N ILE A 51 12.14 -7.49 -5.61
CA ILE A 51 11.00 -8.15 -4.96
C ILE A 51 10.35 -9.16 -5.92
N CYS A 52 10.07 -8.75 -7.16
CA CYS A 52 9.47 -9.63 -8.16
C CYS A 52 10.33 -10.87 -8.43
N LEU A 53 11.65 -10.70 -8.57
CA LEU A 53 12.58 -11.82 -8.78
C LEU A 53 12.57 -12.82 -7.62
N LYS A 54 12.50 -12.35 -6.38
CA LYS A 54 12.38 -13.25 -5.21
C LYS A 54 11.03 -13.97 -5.17
N LEU A 55 9.95 -13.29 -5.52
CA LEU A 55 8.61 -13.91 -5.57
C LEU A 55 8.51 -15.00 -6.65
N ILE A 56 9.21 -14.83 -7.79
CA ILE A 56 9.21 -15.80 -8.89
C ILE A 56 9.99 -17.06 -8.52
N ASN A 57 11.01 -16.98 -7.67
CA ASN A 57 11.91 -18.10 -7.38
C ASN A 57 11.26 -19.15 -6.45
N PRO A 58 10.80 -20.30 -6.96
CA PRO A 58 10.00 -21.26 -6.19
C PRO A 58 10.80 -22.03 -5.13
N HIS A 59 12.14 -21.95 -5.17
CA HIS A 59 13.01 -22.57 -4.17
C HIS A 59 13.09 -21.74 -2.87
N GLN A 60 12.74 -20.46 -2.92
CA GLN A 60 12.55 -19.62 -1.74
C GLN A 60 11.06 -19.63 -1.37
N LYS A 61 10.64 -20.60 -0.54
CA LYS A 61 9.36 -20.48 0.20
C LYS A 61 9.53 -19.40 1.28
N SER A 62 9.67 -18.15 0.89
CA SER A 62 9.63 -17.01 1.81
C SER A 62 8.18 -16.56 1.97
N GLU A 63 7.77 -16.30 3.21
CA GLU A 63 6.54 -15.56 3.43
C GLU A 63 6.69 -14.16 2.84
N LEU A 64 5.59 -13.44 2.53
CA LEU A 64 5.70 -12.07 1.98
C LEU A 64 6.53 -11.15 2.89
N SER A 65 6.40 -11.32 4.20
CA SER A 65 7.21 -10.58 5.17
C SER A 65 8.71 -10.87 5.06
N ASP A 66 9.10 -12.08 4.66
CA ASP A 66 10.50 -12.46 4.52
C ASP A 66 11.08 -11.88 3.24
N VAL A 67 10.30 -11.85 2.15
CA VAL A 67 10.68 -11.14 0.92
C VAL A 67 11.01 -9.69 1.22
N LEU A 68 10.12 -9.00 1.95
CA LEU A 68 10.36 -7.61 2.34
C LEU A 68 11.53 -7.46 3.31
N LYS A 69 11.74 -8.39 4.26
CA LYS A 69 12.87 -8.36 5.21
C LYS A 69 14.23 -8.65 4.58
N ASP A 70 14.26 -9.43 3.52
CA ASP A 70 15.50 -9.86 2.89
C ASP A 70 15.91 -8.97 1.71
N THR A 71 14.98 -8.23 1.10
CA THR A 71 15.29 -7.29 0.01
C THR A 71 15.39 -5.90 0.61
N ILE A 72 16.59 -5.34 0.75
CA ILE A 72 16.85 -4.00 1.32
C ILE A 72 17.05 -2.99 0.19
N PRO A 73 16.28 -1.89 0.12
CA PRO A 73 16.55 -0.86 -0.86
C PRO A 73 17.88 -0.19 -0.51
N GLU A 74 18.78 -0.07 -1.48
CA GLU A 74 20.09 0.54 -1.23
C GLU A 74 20.00 2.08 -1.15
N ARG A 75 19.09 2.67 -1.92
CA ARG A 75 19.00 4.12 -2.18
C ARG A 75 17.59 4.70 -2.09
N ALA A 76 16.58 3.87 -1.88
CA ALA A 76 15.19 4.30 -1.86
C ALA A 76 14.60 4.28 -0.45
N TRP A 77 13.80 5.31 -0.16
CA TRP A 77 12.96 5.47 1.02
C TRP A 77 11.51 5.46 0.56
N MET A 78 10.70 4.57 1.10
CA MET A 78 9.31 4.40 0.65
C MET A 78 8.39 3.81 1.72
N SER A 79 7.11 4.13 1.68
CA SER A 79 6.06 3.24 2.19
C SER A 79 5.84 2.13 1.16
N ILE A 80 5.59 0.89 1.58
CA ILE A 80 5.37 -0.23 0.67
C ILE A 80 4.29 -1.18 1.17
N LEU A 81 3.47 -1.65 0.24
CA LEU A 81 2.45 -2.67 0.45
C LEU A 81 2.58 -3.77 -0.61
N ILE A 82 2.64 -5.02 -0.15
CA ILE A 82 2.57 -6.21 -1.00
C ILE A 82 1.32 -7.01 -0.63
N ALA A 83 0.49 -7.31 -1.61
CA ALA A 83 -0.62 -8.24 -1.48
C ALA A 83 -0.37 -9.48 -2.34
N LYS A 84 -0.63 -10.67 -1.76
CA LYS A 84 -0.71 -11.95 -2.46
C LYS A 84 -2.16 -12.42 -2.44
N VAL A 85 -2.77 -12.44 -3.61
CA VAL A 85 -4.16 -12.84 -3.83
C VAL A 85 -4.19 -14.25 -4.39
N SER A 86 -5.02 -15.10 -3.79
CA SER A 86 -5.36 -16.43 -4.28
C SER A 86 -6.88 -16.52 -4.52
N LYS A 87 -7.40 -17.72 -4.83
CA LYS A 87 -8.84 -17.88 -5.12
C LYS A 87 -9.76 -17.42 -3.97
N ASN A 88 -9.36 -17.65 -2.72
CA ASN A 88 -10.23 -17.48 -1.54
C ASN A 88 -9.56 -16.73 -0.38
N GLU A 89 -8.33 -16.26 -0.57
CA GLU A 89 -7.55 -15.59 0.48
C GLU A 89 -6.66 -14.51 -0.11
N ILE A 90 -6.55 -13.40 0.61
CA ILE A 90 -5.51 -12.38 0.41
C ILE A 90 -4.60 -12.34 1.65
N GLU A 91 -3.29 -12.34 1.40
CA GLU A 91 -2.27 -11.98 2.38
C GLU A 91 -1.73 -10.60 2.04
N VAL A 92 -1.75 -9.66 2.99
CA VAL A 92 -1.19 -8.31 2.83
C VAL A 92 -0.04 -8.12 3.82
N CYS A 93 1.08 -7.64 3.32
CA CYS A 93 2.19 -7.13 4.11
C CYS A 93 2.40 -5.65 3.81
N SER A 94 2.51 -4.81 4.83
CA SER A 94 2.76 -3.38 4.66
C SER A 94 3.76 -2.86 5.69
N ILE A 95 4.43 -1.78 5.32
CA ILE A 95 5.25 -0.93 6.19
C ILE A 95 5.13 0.51 5.67
N GLY A 96 4.93 1.46 6.59
CA GLY A 96 4.55 2.83 6.24
C GLY A 96 3.04 3.02 6.25
N ASP A 97 2.51 3.85 5.36
CA ASP A 97 1.12 4.32 5.36
C ASP A 97 0.37 4.07 4.04
N CYS A 98 0.87 3.16 3.21
CA CYS A 98 0.07 2.56 2.15
C CYS A 98 -1.09 1.75 2.75
N ARG A 99 -2.29 1.89 2.20
CA ARG A 99 -3.50 1.25 2.73
C ARG A 99 -4.06 0.18 1.80
N ALA A 100 -4.65 -0.86 2.41
CA ALA A 100 -5.48 -1.83 1.73
C ALA A 100 -6.89 -1.88 2.35
N TYR A 101 -7.89 -1.97 1.49
CA TYR A 101 -9.30 -2.12 1.84
C TYR A 101 -9.85 -3.38 1.17
N ILE A 102 -10.73 -4.08 1.86
CA ILE A 102 -11.57 -5.15 1.28
C ILE A 102 -13.01 -4.72 1.49
N ASN A 103 -13.72 -4.55 0.39
CA ASN A 103 -14.99 -3.86 0.29
C ASN A 103 -14.86 -2.48 0.94
N GLU A 104 -15.63 -2.23 2.00
CA GLU A 104 -15.66 -0.96 2.73
C GLU A 104 -14.73 -0.93 3.96
N ARG A 105 -13.98 -2.01 4.21
CA ARG A 105 -13.19 -2.17 5.44
C ARG A 105 -11.70 -2.01 5.19
N LEU A 106 -11.07 -1.07 5.90
CA LEU A 106 -9.62 -0.96 6.01
C LEU A 106 -9.03 -2.19 6.73
N ILE A 107 -8.00 -2.80 6.16
CA ILE A 107 -7.34 -3.98 6.74
C ILE A 107 -5.90 -3.71 7.21
N THR A 108 -5.26 -2.66 6.71
CA THR A 108 -3.93 -2.22 7.15
C THR A 108 -4.00 -1.24 8.33
N SER A 109 -2.86 -1.02 8.95
CA SER A 109 -2.66 0.04 9.94
C SER A 109 -1.47 0.88 9.50
N ASP A 110 -1.57 2.19 9.61
CA ASP A 110 -0.48 3.08 9.19
C ASP A 110 0.65 3.09 10.24
N ASP A 111 1.89 3.01 9.78
CA ASP A 111 3.08 3.31 10.59
C ASP A 111 3.31 4.83 10.64
N SER A 112 2.35 5.57 11.19
CA SER A 112 2.44 7.03 11.36
C SER A 112 2.25 7.47 12.81
N LEU A 113 2.82 8.64 13.16
CA LEU A 113 2.65 9.24 14.49
C LEU A 113 1.17 9.55 14.79
N ALA A 114 0.40 9.96 13.77
CA ALA A 114 -1.04 10.16 13.91
C ALA A 114 -1.73 8.87 14.33
N TRP A 115 -1.51 7.79 13.60
CA TRP A 115 -2.11 6.48 13.88
C TRP A 115 -1.71 5.97 15.26
N GLN A 116 -0.42 6.07 15.60
CA GLN A 116 0.11 5.64 16.90
C GLN A 116 -0.54 6.41 18.07
N ASN A 117 -0.75 7.71 17.92
CA ASN A 117 -1.32 8.55 18.97
C ASN A 117 -2.82 8.33 19.15
N LEU A 118 -3.55 8.17 18.04
CA LEU A 118 -4.99 7.97 18.05
C LEU A 118 -5.38 6.56 18.49
N SER A 119 -4.67 5.52 18.02
CA SER A 119 -4.94 4.11 18.37
C SER A 119 -4.77 3.80 19.86
N LYS A 120 -3.94 4.57 20.58
CA LYS A 120 -3.77 4.43 22.04
C LYS A 120 -4.99 4.92 22.83
N ARG A 121 -5.86 5.74 22.21
CA ARG A 121 -7.03 6.33 22.85
C ARG A 121 -8.24 5.44 22.57
N LYS A 122 -8.70 4.71 23.59
CA LYS A 122 -9.82 3.76 23.51
C LYS A 122 -11.21 4.38 23.26
N CYS A 123 -11.29 5.69 23.02
CA CYS A 123 -12.54 6.43 22.90
C CYS A 123 -12.92 6.77 21.45
N PHE A 124 -12.08 6.46 20.47
CA PHE A 124 -12.36 6.75 19.06
C PHE A 124 -12.86 5.50 18.34
N GLY A 125 -14.01 5.62 17.67
CA GLY A 125 -14.64 4.52 16.94
C GLY A 125 -13.97 4.23 15.58
N ASP A 126 -13.42 5.26 14.94
CA ASP A 126 -12.74 5.14 13.65
C ASP A 126 -11.43 5.94 13.66
N VAL A 127 -10.33 5.25 13.90
CA VAL A 127 -8.99 5.85 13.92
C VAL A 127 -8.57 6.30 12.53
N ALA A 128 -8.92 5.55 11.49
CA ALA A 128 -8.45 5.80 10.12
C ALA A 128 -9.01 7.12 9.57
N LYS A 129 -10.30 7.37 9.83
CA LYS A 129 -10.95 8.65 9.51
C LYS A 129 -10.31 9.83 10.24
N LEU A 130 -9.97 9.66 11.51
CA LEU A 130 -9.29 10.71 12.27
C LEU A 130 -7.86 10.97 11.77
N VAL A 131 -7.14 9.92 11.32
CA VAL A 131 -5.80 10.05 10.74
C VAL A 131 -5.81 10.88 9.45
N ALA A 132 -6.83 10.73 8.59
CA ALA A 132 -6.99 11.51 7.35
C ALA A 132 -6.86 13.02 7.56
N HIS A 133 -7.35 13.54 8.69
CA HIS A 133 -7.33 14.97 9.00
C HIS A 133 -6.25 15.36 10.01
N HIS A 134 -5.43 14.42 10.48
CA HIS A 134 -4.47 14.69 11.54
C HIS A 134 -3.22 15.42 11.00
N PRO A 135 -2.73 16.49 11.66
CA PRO A 135 -1.57 17.26 11.17
C PRO A 135 -0.25 16.48 11.17
N LEU A 136 -0.17 15.37 11.92
CA LEU A 136 1.00 14.49 11.95
C LEU A 136 0.86 13.24 11.08
N ARG A 137 -0.11 13.20 10.15
CA ARG A 137 -0.35 12.00 9.31
C ARG A 137 0.87 11.61 8.46
N HIS A 138 1.57 12.61 7.90
CA HIS A 138 2.77 12.45 7.07
C HIS A 138 4.04 12.07 7.86
N LYS A 139 3.97 11.96 9.20
CA LYS A 139 5.14 11.63 10.02
C LYS A 139 5.20 10.13 10.28
N LEU A 140 5.92 9.42 9.42
CA LEU A 140 6.09 7.98 9.53
C LEU A 140 6.89 7.59 10.79
N THR A 141 6.46 6.52 11.46
CA THR A 141 7.17 5.86 12.56
C THR A 141 7.99 4.67 12.09
N ASP A 142 7.64 4.11 10.93
CA ASP A 142 8.38 3.06 10.24
C ASP A 142 8.10 3.15 8.74
N SER A 143 9.04 2.69 7.94
CA SER A 143 8.99 2.75 6.49
C SER A 143 10.10 1.90 5.90
N MET A 144 10.06 1.73 4.59
CA MET A 144 11.12 1.05 3.90
C MET A 144 12.35 1.96 3.67
N THR A 145 13.50 1.67 4.30
CA THR A 145 14.76 2.43 4.16
C THR A 145 16.00 1.53 4.09
N PRO A 146 17.16 2.05 3.62
CA PRO A 146 18.42 1.30 3.58
C PRO A 146 18.97 0.93 4.97
N GLN A 147 18.74 1.77 5.99
CA GLN A 147 19.38 1.60 7.31
C GLN A 147 18.49 0.91 8.35
N ARG A 148 17.18 0.78 8.12
CA ARG A 148 16.26 0.29 9.17
C ARG A 148 14.97 -0.31 8.62
N ARG A 149 14.49 -1.32 9.35
CA ARG A 149 13.12 -1.86 9.27
C ARG A 149 12.67 -2.20 10.67
N LYS A 150 11.46 -1.81 11.06
CA LYS A 150 10.76 -2.43 12.20
C LYS A 150 9.54 -3.20 11.67
N GLY A 151 8.75 -3.73 12.59
CA GLY A 151 7.88 -4.90 12.38
C GLY A 151 6.92 -4.77 11.20
N ILE A 152 7.26 -5.45 10.10
CA ILE A 152 6.37 -5.64 8.95
C ILE A 152 5.08 -6.28 9.41
N ILE A 153 3.98 -5.58 9.22
CA ILE A 153 2.65 -6.04 9.62
C ILE A 153 2.15 -6.98 8.53
N LYS A 154 1.67 -8.16 8.95
CA LYS A 154 1.05 -9.16 8.08
C LYS A 154 -0.41 -9.33 8.45
N LYS A 155 -1.29 -9.34 7.45
CA LYS A 155 -2.72 -9.60 7.58
C LYS A 155 -3.14 -10.66 6.56
N ARG A 156 -4.08 -11.52 6.97
CA ARG A 156 -4.73 -12.49 6.09
C ARG A 156 -6.22 -12.35 6.25
N GLU A 157 -6.92 -12.33 5.12
CA GLU A 157 -8.36 -12.16 5.07
C GLU A 157 -8.94 -13.13 4.04
N ALA A 158 -10.14 -13.64 4.32
CA ALA A 158 -10.89 -14.40 3.33
C ALA A 158 -11.46 -13.44 2.29
N ILE A 159 -11.50 -13.89 1.03
CA ILE A 159 -12.08 -13.14 -0.09
C ILE A 159 -12.97 -14.04 -0.93
N TYR A 160 -13.95 -13.44 -1.59
CA TYR A 160 -14.99 -14.10 -2.36
C TYR A 160 -15.20 -13.42 -3.71
N ASN A 161 -15.79 -14.15 -4.66
CA ASN A 161 -16.15 -13.59 -5.95
C ASN A 161 -17.14 -12.42 -5.77
N GLY A 162 -16.84 -11.28 -6.38
CA GLY A 162 -17.58 -10.03 -6.20
C GLY A 162 -17.02 -9.11 -5.10
N ASP A 163 -16.05 -9.56 -4.28
CA ASP A 163 -15.35 -8.63 -3.39
C ASP A 163 -14.55 -7.61 -4.19
N THR A 164 -14.52 -6.38 -3.68
CA THR A 164 -13.69 -5.30 -4.19
C THR A 164 -12.48 -5.12 -3.27
N ILE A 165 -11.28 -5.08 -3.82
CA ILE A 165 -10.05 -4.83 -3.08
C ILE A 165 -9.46 -3.52 -3.59
N ILE A 166 -9.15 -2.61 -2.68
CA ILE A 166 -8.52 -1.32 -3.02
C ILE A 166 -7.16 -1.23 -2.34
N PHE A 167 -6.13 -0.85 -3.08
CA PHE A 167 -4.83 -0.47 -2.55
C PHE A 167 -4.55 0.98 -2.92
N CYS A 168 -3.99 1.76 -2.00
CA CYS A 168 -3.70 3.16 -2.29
C CYS A 168 -2.60 3.78 -1.42
N THR A 169 -1.96 4.81 -1.96
CA THR A 169 -0.95 5.65 -1.29
C THR A 169 -1.59 6.84 -0.56
N ASP A 170 -0.77 7.63 0.13
CA ASP A 170 -1.22 8.78 0.92
C ASP A 170 -1.72 9.97 0.09
N GLY A 171 -1.49 9.97 -1.21
CA GLY A 171 -2.16 10.89 -2.14
C GLY A 171 -3.67 10.65 -2.29
N ILE A 172 -4.14 9.44 -1.95
CA ILE A 172 -5.53 9.00 -2.21
C ILE A 172 -6.34 8.90 -0.91
N TRP A 173 -5.86 8.11 0.06
CA TRP A 173 -6.69 7.78 1.21
C TRP A 173 -7.11 8.96 2.09
N PRO A 174 -6.36 10.08 2.24
CA PRO A 174 -6.85 11.21 3.03
C PRO A 174 -8.07 11.90 2.41
N ILE A 175 -8.23 11.79 1.08
CA ILE A 175 -9.29 12.42 0.32
C ILE A 175 -10.49 11.49 0.25
N PHE A 176 -10.25 10.21 -0.05
CA PHE A 176 -11.29 9.25 -0.41
C PHE A 176 -11.60 8.20 0.66
N HIS A 177 -11.03 8.29 1.87
CA HIS A 177 -11.28 7.27 2.90
C HIS A 177 -12.78 7.02 3.15
N GLU A 178 -13.58 8.09 3.23
CA GLU A 178 -15.02 7.97 3.47
C GLU A 178 -15.76 7.39 2.26
N ASP A 179 -15.35 7.74 1.04
CA ASP A 179 -15.93 7.19 -0.19
C ASP A 179 -15.60 5.70 -0.34
N ILE A 180 -14.37 5.31 0.00
CA ILE A 180 -13.95 3.90 0.01
C ILE A 180 -14.77 3.13 1.04
N CYS A 181 -14.91 3.68 2.25
CA CYS A 181 -15.66 3.05 3.35
C CYS A 181 -17.18 3.11 3.20
N SER A 182 -17.71 3.84 2.21
CA SER A 182 -19.14 3.84 1.87
C SER A 182 -19.46 3.08 0.57
N GLY A 183 -18.43 2.55 -0.11
CA GLY A 183 -18.58 1.81 -1.36
C GLY A 183 -18.87 2.70 -2.57
N SER A 184 -18.80 4.02 -2.43
CA SER A 184 -18.99 4.99 -3.52
C SER A 184 -17.71 5.23 -4.34
N PHE A 185 -16.56 4.85 -3.79
CA PHE A 185 -15.26 5.06 -4.45
C PHE A 185 -15.10 4.23 -5.72
N SER A 186 -14.68 4.90 -6.79
CA SER A 186 -14.38 4.29 -8.08
C SER A 186 -13.10 4.89 -8.62
N VAL A 187 -12.14 4.02 -8.94
CA VAL A 187 -10.84 4.44 -9.50
C VAL A 187 -11.00 5.17 -10.84
N LYS A 188 -12.05 4.86 -11.61
CA LYS A 188 -12.34 5.50 -12.89
C LYS A 188 -12.81 6.95 -12.77
N ASP A 189 -13.36 7.29 -11.62
CA ASP A 189 -13.97 8.59 -11.37
C ASP A 189 -13.04 9.53 -10.58
N ILE A 190 -11.79 9.12 -10.37
CA ILE A 190 -10.76 9.94 -9.75
C ILE A 190 -10.39 11.08 -10.72
N ASP A 191 -10.93 12.26 -10.45
CA ASP A 191 -10.53 13.53 -11.07
C ASP A 191 -10.04 14.47 -9.98
N VAL A 192 -8.80 14.26 -9.55
CA VAL A 192 -8.18 15.06 -8.49
C VAL A 192 -6.89 15.69 -8.99
N LYS A 193 -6.80 17.00 -8.79
CA LYS A 193 -5.54 17.74 -8.91
C LYS A 193 -4.93 17.82 -7.50
N THR A 194 -4.07 16.87 -7.20
CA THR A 194 -3.29 16.83 -5.95
C THR A 194 -1.96 17.56 -6.15
N GLU A 195 -1.46 18.21 -5.10
CA GLU A 195 -0.07 18.68 -5.09
C GLU A 195 0.91 17.49 -5.04
N ASP A 196 0.48 16.38 -4.44
CA ASP A 196 1.28 15.17 -4.20
C ASP A 196 1.09 14.08 -5.28
N ASN A 197 2.02 13.13 -5.29
CA ASN A 197 1.84 11.89 -6.06
C ASN A 197 0.61 11.13 -5.52
N SER A 198 -0.05 10.38 -6.39
CA SER A 198 -1.25 9.65 -6.01
C SER A 198 -1.38 8.37 -6.81
N LEU A 199 -1.60 7.27 -6.11
CA LEU A 199 -1.77 5.95 -6.70
C LEU A 199 -2.89 5.19 -6.01
N ALA A 200 -3.83 4.71 -6.80
CA ALA A 200 -4.91 3.82 -6.38
C ALA A 200 -5.00 2.63 -7.33
N VAL A 201 -5.28 1.46 -6.78
CA VAL A 201 -5.53 0.22 -7.51
C VAL A 201 -6.82 -0.38 -6.98
N SER A 202 -7.73 -0.76 -7.88
CA SER A 202 -8.98 -1.46 -7.57
C SER A 202 -8.99 -2.80 -8.29
N ILE A 203 -9.38 -3.84 -7.55
CA ILE A 203 -9.51 -5.20 -8.04
C ILE A 203 -10.92 -5.69 -7.71
N MET A 204 -11.66 -6.12 -8.72
CA MET A 204 -12.92 -6.83 -8.52
C MET A 204 -12.71 -8.31 -8.80
N LEU A 205 -12.91 -9.16 -7.78
CA LEU A 205 -12.62 -10.60 -7.86
C LEU A 205 -13.62 -11.36 -8.74
#